data_AF-A0A367Q7I2-F1
#
_entry.id   AF-A0A367Q7I2-F1
#
_cell.length_a   1.000
_cell.length_b   1.000
_cell.length_c   1.000
_cell.angle_alpha   90.00
_cell.angle_beta   90.00
_cell.angle_gamma   90.00
#
_symmetry.space_group_name_H-M   'P 1'
#
loop_
_entity.id
_entity.type
_entity.pdbx_description
1 polymer ?
#
loop_
_entity_poly.entity_id
_entity_poly.type
_entity_poly.pdbx_seq_one_letter_code
_entity_poly.pdbx_strand_id
1 'polypeptide(L)'
;MFFFIQGDAIAGMSNAFTDQLPTGFTLVEGPDLPLNLIYWNGRKILPKPQQPSPEYYWDSAINEWVAPDPPTPSQIQDWDKLISLLDSSPEWGKAYAAAEKTLKANTAFTTLLTTLTSLRKTETLEFAIARLREAMSNISGIGDFTAEEIASIDGKLEAAGFDLRLSQEPPS
;
A
#
# COMPACT_ATOMS: atom_id res chain seq x y z
N MET A 1 -16.32 -30.55 -29.23
CA MET A 1 -15.41 -29.47 -29.67
C MET A 1 -14.00 -29.84 -29.24
N PHE A 2 -12.97 -29.45 -29.99
CA PHE A 2 -11.58 -29.75 -29.65
C PHE A 2 -10.84 -28.49 -29.21
N PHE A 3 -9.92 -28.63 -28.27
CA PHE A 3 -9.14 -27.53 -27.69
C PHE A 3 -7.65 -27.83 -27.83
N PHE A 4 -6.91 -26.82 -28.29
CA PHE A 4 -5.45 -26.88 -28.34
C PHE A 4 -4.90 -26.48 -26.99
N ILE A 5 -4.09 -27.34 -26.38
CA ILE A 5 -3.42 -27.09 -25.11
C ILE A 5 -1.94 -26.92 -25.37
N GLN A 6 -1.37 -25.83 -24.85
CA GLN A 6 0.06 -25.56 -24.91
C GLN A 6 0.55 -25.27 -23.49
N GLY A 7 1.44 -26.11 -22.97
CA GLY A 7 1.78 -26.10 -21.55
C GLY A 7 0.54 -26.32 -20.69
N ASP A 8 0.25 -25.40 -19.78
CA ASP A 8 -0.87 -25.48 -18.84
C ASP A 8 -2.06 -24.56 -19.21
N ALA A 9 -2.19 -24.18 -20.49
CA ALA A 9 -3.23 -23.26 -20.94
C ALA A 9 -3.93 -23.72 -22.22
N ILE A 10 -5.20 -23.28 -22.36
CA ILE A 10 -5.96 -23.40 -23.61
C ILE A 10 -5.45 -22.33 -24.58
N ALA A 11 -4.83 -22.76 -25.67
CA ALA A 11 -4.26 -21.89 -26.69
C ALA A 11 -5.23 -21.63 -27.86
N GLY A 12 -6.25 -22.47 -28.04
CA GLY A 12 -7.23 -22.29 -29.11
C GLY A 12 -8.32 -23.36 -29.15
N MET A 13 -9.22 -23.24 -30.13
CA MET A 13 -10.33 -24.18 -30.37
C MET A 13 -10.36 -24.66 -31.82
N SER A 14 -10.90 -25.85 -32.04
CA SER A 14 -11.16 -26.42 -33.36
C SER A 14 -12.47 -27.21 -33.35
N ASN A 15 -13.21 -27.13 -34.46
CA ASN A 15 -14.41 -27.95 -34.69
C ASN A 15 -14.08 -29.29 -35.37
N ALA A 16 -12.82 -29.47 -35.78
CA ALA A 16 -12.34 -30.68 -36.44
C ALA A 16 -11.22 -31.34 -35.62
N PHE A 17 -11.23 -32.66 -35.61
CA PHE A 17 -10.11 -33.46 -35.10
C PHE A 17 -8.93 -33.38 -36.07
N THR A 18 -7.71 -33.33 -35.53
CA THR A 18 -6.47 -33.42 -36.32
C THR A 18 -5.35 -34.05 -35.49
N ASP A 19 -4.61 -34.96 -36.11
CA ASP A 19 -3.38 -35.54 -35.56
C ASP A 19 -2.12 -34.75 -35.95
N GLN A 20 -2.25 -33.77 -36.86
CA GLN A 20 -1.16 -32.93 -37.33
C GLN A 20 -1.03 -31.69 -36.43
N LEU A 21 -0.41 -31.86 -35.27
CA LEU A 21 -0.20 -30.79 -34.30
C LEU A 21 1.26 -30.29 -34.32
N PRO A 22 1.50 -28.97 -34.20
CA PRO A 22 2.83 -28.44 -33.96
C PRO A 22 3.42 -29.00 -32.66
N THR A 23 4.75 -29.08 -32.59
CA THR A 23 5.45 -29.55 -31.38
C THR A 23 5.03 -28.74 -30.15
N GLY A 24 4.71 -29.44 -29.06
CA GLY A 24 4.31 -28.83 -27.79
C GLY A 24 2.82 -28.53 -27.65
N PHE A 25 2.01 -28.84 -28.66
CA PHE A 25 0.56 -28.79 -28.58
C PHE A 25 -0.04 -30.17 -28.37
N THR A 26 -1.12 -30.22 -27.59
CA THR A 26 -1.99 -31.39 -27.50
C THR A 26 -3.41 -30.99 -27.86
N LEU A 27 -4.17 -31.92 -28.45
CA LEU A 27 -5.58 -31.71 -28.76
C LEU A 27 -6.42 -32.49 -27.76
N VAL A 28 -7.32 -31.80 -27.07
CA VAL A 28 -8.20 -32.39 -26.07
C VAL A 28 -9.65 -32.13 -26.44
N GLU A 29 -10.48 -33.17 -26.40
CA GLU A 29 -11.92 -33.03 -26.56
C GLU A 29 -12.54 -32.41 -25.31
N GLY A 30 -13.48 -31.48 -25.51
CA GLY A 30 -14.16 -30.80 -24.42
C GLY A 30 -15.60 -30.41 -24.77
N PRO A 31 -16.31 -29.81 -23.78
CA PRO A 31 -17.68 -29.38 -23.94
C PRO A 31 -17.82 -28.32 -25.03
N ASP A 32 -18.98 -28.30 -25.67
CA ASP A 32 -19.35 -27.28 -26.66
C ASP A 32 -19.80 -26.00 -25.95
N LEU A 33 -18.83 -25.31 -25.34
CA LEU A 33 -19.04 -24.07 -24.59
C LEU A 33 -17.99 -23.01 -24.99
N PRO A 34 -18.36 -21.72 -24.96
CA PRO A 34 -17.42 -20.61 -25.14
C PRO A 34 -16.21 -20.69 -24.21
N LEU A 35 -15.03 -20.23 -24.69
CA LEU A 35 -13.77 -20.25 -23.93
C LEU A 35 -13.87 -19.59 -22.55
N ASN A 36 -14.66 -18.51 -22.41
CA ASN A 36 -14.81 -17.81 -21.14
C ASN A 36 -15.58 -18.63 -20.08
N LEU A 37 -16.29 -19.69 -20.47
CA LEU A 37 -17.09 -20.56 -19.61
C LEU A 37 -16.40 -21.90 -19.29
N ILE A 38 -15.18 -22.11 -19.75
CA ILE A 38 -14.44 -23.35 -19.55
C ILE A 38 -13.04 -23.08 -19.01
N TYR A 39 -12.40 -24.10 -18.46
CA TYR A 39 -11.02 -24.04 -17.99
C TYR A 39 -10.31 -25.40 -18.19
N TRP A 40 -8.98 -25.35 -18.19
CA TRP A 40 -8.11 -26.52 -18.22
C TRP A 40 -7.65 -26.85 -16.80
N ASN A 41 -7.94 -28.08 -16.33
CA ASN A 41 -7.56 -28.49 -14.98
C ASN A 41 -6.25 -29.31 -14.92
N GLY A 42 -5.45 -29.29 -15.98
CA GLY A 42 -4.26 -30.15 -16.14
C GLY A 42 -4.54 -31.53 -16.74
N ARG A 43 -5.80 -31.93 -16.93
CA ARG A 43 -6.17 -33.25 -17.47
C ARG A 43 -7.28 -33.22 -18.51
N LYS A 44 -8.30 -32.39 -18.31
CA LYS A 44 -9.46 -32.25 -19.20
C LYS A 44 -10.00 -30.82 -19.19
N ILE A 45 -10.79 -30.51 -20.20
CA ILE A 45 -11.53 -29.26 -20.28
C ILE A 45 -12.86 -29.42 -19.53
N LEU A 46 -13.11 -28.50 -18.60
CA LEU A 46 -14.30 -28.50 -17.76
C LEU A 46 -15.04 -27.17 -17.85
N PRO A 47 -16.38 -27.17 -17.71
CA PRO A 47 -17.13 -25.94 -17.51
C PRO A 47 -16.77 -25.31 -16.16
N LYS A 48 -16.64 -23.99 -16.13
CA LYS A 48 -16.55 -23.23 -14.88
C LYS A 48 -17.86 -23.40 -14.09
N PRO A 49 -17.80 -23.54 -12.76
CA PRO A 49 -19.00 -23.47 -11.93
C PRO A 49 -19.68 -22.11 -12.08
N GLN A 50 -20.95 -22.00 -11.68
CA GLN A 50 -21.68 -20.75 -11.72
C GLN A 50 -20.94 -19.68 -10.91
N GLN A 51 -20.78 -18.49 -11.50
CA GLN A 51 -20.17 -17.35 -10.83
C GLN A 51 -21.02 -16.97 -9.60
N PRO A 52 -20.44 -16.92 -8.39
CA PRO A 52 -21.19 -16.60 -7.17
C PRO A 52 -21.87 -15.24 -7.25
N SER A 53 -21.15 -14.25 -7.75
CA SER A 53 -21.62 -12.87 -7.96
C SER A 53 -20.68 -12.10 -8.90
N PRO A 54 -21.12 -11.00 -9.52
CA PRO A 54 -20.38 -10.29 -10.57
C PRO A 54 -18.99 -9.78 -10.15
N GLU A 55 -18.75 -9.57 -8.86
CA GLU A 55 -17.48 -9.09 -8.33
C GLU A 55 -16.38 -10.17 -8.33
N TYR A 56 -16.73 -11.46 -8.33
CA TYR A 56 -15.74 -12.55 -8.33
C TYR A 56 -15.06 -12.66 -9.69
N TYR A 57 -13.74 -12.84 -9.70
CA TYR A 57 -12.99 -13.17 -10.91
C TYR A 57 -12.57 -14.64 -10.91
N TRP A 58 -12.35 -15.22 -12.09
CA TRP A 58 -11.86 -16.59 -12.21
C TRP A 58 -10.35 -16.59 -12.08
N ASP A 59 -9.83 -17.25 -11.06
CA ASP A 59 -8.40 -17.51 -10.91
C ASP A 59 -8.05 -18.83 -11.63
N SER A 60 -7.33 -18.72 -12.75
CA SER A 60 -6.92 -19.87 -13.57
C SER A 60 -5.77 -20.68 -12.95
N ALA A 61 -5.06 -20.17 -11.95
CA ALA A 61 -3.99 -20.90 -11.27
C ALA A 61 -4.55 -21.93 -10.28
N ILE A 62 -5.62 -21.56 -9.56
CA ILE A 62 -6.29 -22.45 -8.61
C ILE A 62 -7.61 -23.03 -9.14
N ASN A 63 -8.09 -22.54 -10.29
CA ASN A 63 -9.36 -22.92 -10.92
C ASN A 63 -10.58 -22.70 -10.03
N GLU A 64 -10.64 -21.52 -9.40
CA GLU A 64 -11.73 -21.13 -8.50
C GLU A 64 -12.20 -19.69 -8.75
N TRP A 65 -13.42 -19.39 -8.28
CA TRP A 65 -13.92 -18.03 -8.21
C TRP A 65 -13.36 -17.35 -6.97
N VAL A 66 -12.62 -16.26 -7.16
CA VAL A 66 -11.97 -15.51 -6.09
C VAL A 66 -12.64 -14.16 -5.93
N ALA A 67 -12.97 -13.80 -4.68
CA ALA A 67 -13.42 -12.45 -4.37
C ALA A 67 -12.24 -11.49 -4.50
N PRO A 68 -12.43 -10.29 -5.08
CA PRO A 68 -11.38 -9.28 -5.06
C PRO A 68 -11.07 -8.92 -3.62
N ASP A 69 -9.79 -8.65 -3.34
CA ASP A 69 -9.41 -8.16 -2.02
C ASP A 69 -10.24 -6.90 -1.72
N PRO A 70 -10.76 -6.77 -0.49
CA PRO A 70 -11.38 -5.52 -0.10
C PRO A 70 -10.34 -4.42 -0.32
N PRO A 71 -10.74 -3.26 -0.90
CA PRO A 71 -9.82 -2.15 -0.99
C PRO A 71 -9.31 -1.88 0.43
N THR A 72 -7.99 -1.88 0.61
CA THR A 72 -7.38 -1.46 1.87
C THR A 72 -8.02 -0.12 2.22
N PRO A 73 -8.68 0.03 3.39
CA PRO A 73 -9.25 1.30 3.75
C PRO A 73 -8.13 2.31 3.63
N SER A 74 -8.28 3.31 2.75
CA SER A 74 -7.37 4.45 2.73
C SER A 74 -7.34 4.94 4.16
N GLN A 75 -6.22 4.78 4.87
CA GLN A 75 -6.09 5.34 6.20
C GLN A 75 -6.25 6.86 6.01
N ILE A 76 -7.44 7.36 6.32
CA ILE A 76 -7.73 8.78 6.20
C ILE A 76 -6.81 9.46 7.20
N GLN A 77 -5.93 10.33 6.71
CA GLN A 77 -5.01 11.10 7.55
C GLN A 77 -5.83 11.96 8.52
N ASP A 78 -5.80 11.59 9.80
CA ASP A 78 -6.53 12.26 10.86
C ASP A 78 -5.62 13.30 11.52
N TRP A 79 -5.61 14.50 10.94
CA TRP A 79 -4.82 15.63 11.41
C TRP A 79 -5.18 16.05 12.84
N ASP A 80 -6.46 15.96 13.20
CA ASP A 80 -6.93 16.36 14.53
C ASP A 80 -6.49 15.34 15.59
N LYS A 81 -6.51 14.04 15.26
CA LYS A 81 -5.91 12.99 16.09
C LYS A 81 -4.40 13.17 16.21
N LEU A 82 -3.69 13.48 15.12
CA LEU A 82 -2.25 13.73 15.19
C LEU A 82 -1.92 14.89 16.13
N ILE A 83 -2.65 16.01 16.05
CA ILE A 83 -2.49 17.15 16.97
C ILE A 83 -2.71 16.69 18.41
N SER A 84 -3.79 15.96 18.70
CA SER A 84 -4.08 15.50 20.06
C SER A 84 -3.00 14.55 20.62
N LEU A 85 -2.46 13.67 19.77
CA LEU A 85 -1.38 12.76 20.15
C LEU A 85 -0.05 13.49 20.39
N LEU A 86 0.22 14.57 19.64
CA LEU A 86 1.42 15.38 19.80
C LEU A 86 1.32 16.32 21.02
N ASP A 87 0.21 17.02 21.21
CA ASP A 87 0.05 18.05 22.25
C ASP A 87 0.29 17.52 23.67
N SER A 88 -0.05 16.25 23.90
CA SER A 88 0.15 15.55 25.18
C SER A 88 1.52 14.88 25.34
N SER A 89 2.43 15.06 24.37
CA SER A 89 3.65 14.25 24.26
C SER A 89 4.91 14.94 24.79
N PRO A 90 5.86 14.18 25.38
CA PRO A 90 7.15 14.72 25.78
C PRO A 90 7.95 15.33 24.61
N GLU A 91 7.83 14.76 23.41
CA GLU A 91 8.53 15.25 22.22
C GLU A 91 8.05 16.66 21.84
N TRP A 92 6.76 16.92 22.00
CA TRP A 92 6.18 18.24 21.80
C TRP A 92 6.62 19.25 22.86
N GLY A 93 6.70 18.83 24.12
CA GLY A 93 7.27 19.65 25.20
C GLY A 93 8.72 20.04 24.94
N LYS A 94 9.54 19.10 24.44
CA LYS A 94 10.94 19.36 24.05
C LYS A 94 11.04 20.33 22.87
N ALA A 95 10.19 20.16 21.85
CA ALA A 95 10.09 21.07 20.70
C ALA A 95 9.69 22.49 21.13
N TYR A 96 8.73 22.61 22.04
CA TYR A 96 8.31 23.89 22.61
C TYR A 96 9.45 24.56 23.39
N ALA A 97 10.14 23.82 24.26
CA ALA A 97 11.30 24.34 24.99
C ALA A 97 12.42 24.82 24.05
N ALA A 98 12.59 24.18 22.89
CA ALA A 98 13.51 24.64 21.85
C ALA A 98 13.07 25.96 21.23
N ALA A 99 11.77 26.09 20.94
CA ALA A 99 11.17 27.29 20.39
C ALA A 99 11.30 28.52 21.30
N GLU A 100 11.40 28.32 22.62
CA GLU A 100 11.65 29.40 23.57
C GLU A 100 13.13 29.86 23.60
N LYS A 101 14.07 29.00 23.20
CA LYS A 101 15.51 29.29 23.30
C LYS A 101 16.08 30.04 22.09
N THR A 102 15.56 29.82 20.88
CA THR A 102 16.13 30.44 19.68
C THR A 102 15.06 30.83 18.66
N LEU A 103 15.31 31.91 17.92
CA LEU A 103 14.42 32.35 16.84
C LEU A 103 14.31 31.30 15.72
N LYS A 104 15.40 30.58 15.42
CA LYS A 104 15.42 29.51 14.40
C LYS A 104 14.45 28.38 14.78
N ALA A 105 14.54 27.89 16.02
CA ALA A 105 13.63 26.86 16.51
C ALA A 105 12.19 27.38 16.66
N ASN A 106 12.00 28.63 17.06
CA ASN A 106 10.68 29.25 17.12
C ASN A 106 9.98 29.26 15.75
N THR A 107 10.73 29.64 14.72
CA THR A 107 10.22 29.69 13.33
C THR A 107 9.91 28.29 12.81
N ALA A 108 10.78 27.32 13.08
CA ALA A 108 10.56 25.92 12.68
C ALA A 108 9.34 25.31 13.40
N PHE A 109 9.20 25.54 14.72
CA PHE A 109 8.06 25.09 15.50
C PHE A 109 6.75 25.75 15.04
N THR A 110 6.79 27.04 14.72
CA THR A 110 5.63 27.76 14.15
C THR A 110 5.25 27.17 12.79
N THR A 111 6.21 26.82 11.95
CA THR A 111 5.95 26.17 10.65
C THR A 111 5.28 24.82 10.85
N LEU A 112 5.72 24.02 11.84
CA LEU A 112 5.08 22.76 12.20
C LEU A 112 3.64 22.96 12.69
N LEU A 113 3.41 23.93 13.58
CA LEU A 113 2.08 24.30 14.05
C LEU A 113 1.15 24.75 12.92
N THR A 114 1.62 25.63 12.02
CA THR A 114 0.85 26.07 10.85
C THR A 114 0.54 24.90 9.92
N THR A 115 1.47 23.95 9.78
CA THR A 115 1.25 22.76 8.96
C THR A 115 0.17 21.87 9.55
N LEU A 116 0.24 21.58 10.85
CA LEU A 116 -0.72 20.75 11.55
C LEU A 116 -2.13 21.38 11.57
N THR A 117 -2.21 22.69 11.84
CA THR A 117 -3.50 23.37 12.09
C THR A 117 -4.16 23.91 10.82
N SER A 118 -3.38 24.37 9.84
CA SER A 118 -3.88 25.17 8.72
C SER A 118 -3.63 24.54 7.36
N LEU A 119 -2.39 24.13 7.06
CA LEU A 119 -2.05 23.63 5.72
C LEU A 119 -2.53 22.20 5.49
N ARG A 120 -2.38 21.33 6.49
CA ARG A 120 -2.75 19.90 6.45
C ARG A 120 -2.23 19.19 5.19
N LYS A 121 -0.92 19.36 4.92
CA LYS A 121 -0.19 18.74 3.80
C LYS A 121 0.97 17.89 4.32
N THR A 122 1.03 16.63 3.89
CA THR A 122 2.03 15.65 4.36
C THR A 122 3.46 16.06 3.98
N GLU A 123 3.66 16.58 2.76
CA GLU A 123 4.98 17.02 2.28
C GLU A 123 5.50 18.21 3.12
N THR A 124 4.58 19.07 3.56
CA THR A 124 4.94 20.19 4.43
C THR A 124 5.20 19.71 5.86
N LEU A 125 4.54 18.64 6.30
CA LEU A 125 4.73 18.07 7.64
C LEU A 125 6.13 17.48 7.80
N GLU A 126 6.56 16.67 6.83
CA GLU A 126 7.92 16.12 6.79
C GLU A 126 8.97 17.24 6.81
N PHE A 127 8.82 18.24 5.94
CA PHE A 127 9.72 19.38 5.90
C PHE A 127 9.76 20.16 7.23
N ALA A 128 8.59 20.41 7.83
CA ALA A 128 8.51 21.15 9.09
C ALA A 128 9.17 20.40 10.25
N ILE A 129 8.99 19.08 10.32
CA ILE A 129 9.65 18.22 11.31
C ILE A 129 11.17 18.23 11.10
N ALA A 130 11.65 18.05 9.86
CA ALA A 130 13.08 18.09 9.55
C ALA A 130 13.74 19.43 9.92
N ARG A 131 13.06 20.55 9.62
CA ARG A 131 13.51 21.90 10.00
C ARG A 131 13.58 22.09 11.51
N LEU A 132 12.60 21.55 12.23
CA LEU A 132 12.57 21.64 13.69
C LEU A 132 13.75 20.86 14.29
N ARG A 133 14.00 19.63 13.83
CA ARG A 133 15.14 18.80 14.23
C ARG A 133 16.49 19.50 13.99
N GLU A 134 16.66 20.07 12.80
CA GLU A 134 17.85 20.85 12.43
C GLU A 134 18.04 22.10 13.32
N ALA A 135 16.95 22.75 13.70
CA ALA A 135 17.00 23.91 14.59
C ALA A 135 17.31 23.50 16.04
N MET A 136 16.81 22.35 16.49
CA MET A 136 17.01 21.81 17.84
C MET A 136 18.41 21.26 18.07
N SER A 137 19.03 20.64 17.05
CA SER A 137 20.33 19.96 17.17
C SER A 137 21.46 20.86 17.69
N ASN A 138 21.37 22.17 17.44
CA ASN A 138 22.37 23.17 17.82
C ASN A 138 22.09 23.83 19.18
N ILE A 139 21.03 23.44 19.89
CA ILE A 139 20.62 24.06 21.15
C ILE A 139 21.17 23.28 22.33
N SER A 140 22.12 23.89 23.06
CA SER A 140 22.70 23.30 24.26
C SER A 140 21.64 22.95 25.31
N GLY A 141 21.72 21.71 25.82
CA GLY A 141 20.78 21.14 26.78
C GLY A 141 19.40 20.76 26.22
N ILE A 142 19.22 20.76 24.89
CA ILE A 142 18.02 20.20 24.24
C ILE A 142 18.41 19.11 23.24
N GLY A 143 19.24 19.45 22.24
CA GLY A 143 19.64 18.53 21.17
C GLY A 143 18.49 18.09 20.25
N ASP A 144 18.82 17.30 19.22
CA ASP A 144 17.82 16.67 18.34
C ASP A 144 16.97 15.63 19.13
N PHE A 145 15.89 15.16 18.52
CA PHE A 145 15.17 13.99 19.00
C PHE A 145 16.09 12.76 19.01
N THR A 146 15.99 12.00 20.08
CA THR A 146 16.59 10.67 20.25
C THR A 146 15.89 9.65 19.36
N ALA A 147 16.50 8.48 19.18
CA ALA A 147 15.89 7.40 18.39
C ALA A 147 14.54 6.95 18.98
N GLU A 148 14.42 6.93 20.31
CA GLU A 148 13.20 6.59 21.03
C GLU A 148 12.10 7.65 20.81
N GLU A 149 12.45 8.93 20.85
CA GLU A 149 11.53 10.04 20.56
C GLU A 149 11.07 10.00 19.09
N ILE A 150 11.96 9.67 18.15
CA ILE A 150 11.62 9.50 16.74
C ILE A 150 10.65 8.33 16.53
N ALA A 151 10.93 7.16 17.13
CA ALA A 151 10.03 6.01 17.07
C ALA A 151 8.65 6.32 17.69
N SER A 152 8.64 7.11 18.78
CA SER A 152 7.43 7.60 19.43
C SER A 152 6.63 8.57 18.54
N ILE A 153 7.29 9.40 17.73
CA ILE A 153 6.61 10.26 16.73
C ILE A 153 6.07 9.41 15.58
N ASP A 154 6.84 8.45 15.07
CA ASP A 154 6.41 7.53 14.00
C ASP A 154 5.16 6.73 14.41
N GLY A 155 5.10 6.23 15.64
CA GLY A 155 3.92 5.55 16.16
C GLY A 155 2.68 6.46 16.23
N LYS A 156 2.85 7.76 16.48
CA LYS A 156 1.74 8.75 16.47
C LYS A 156 1.27 9.06 15.05
N LEU A 157 2.21 9.20 14.11
CA LEU A 157 1.91 9.36 12.69
C LEU A 157 1.12 8.14 12.18
N GLU A 158 1.58 6.93 12.48
CA GLU A 158 0.87 5.69 12.14
C GLU A 158 -0.52 5.62 12.76
N ALA A 159 -0.63 5.92 14.06
CA ALA A 159 -1.92 5.91 14.74
C ALA A 159 -2.91 6.91 14.14
N ALA A 160 -2.42 8.01 13.57
CA ALA A 160 -3.21 9.01 12.87
C ALA A 160 -3.37 8.75 11.35
N GLY A 161 -2.92 7.60 10.85
CA GLY A 161 -3.10 7.19 9.46
C GLY A 161 -2.11 7.83 8.47
N PHE A 162 -0.96 8.29 8.95
CA PHE A 162 0.11 8.82 8.11
C PHE A 162 1.12 7.72 7.76
N ASP A 163 1.45 7.64 6.47
CA ASP A 163 2.52 6.78 5.91
C ASP A 163 3.92 7.44 6.01
N LEU A 164 4.04 8.48 6.84
CA LEU A 164 5.31 9.16 7.08
C LEU A 164 6.11 8.40 8.15
N ARG A 165 7.40 8.15 7.88
CA ARG A 165 8.34 7.54 8.83
C ARG A 165 9.64 8.35 8.88
N LEU A 166 9.92 8.93 10.03
CA LEU A 166 11.10 9.75 10.31
C LEU A 166 12.35 8.92 10.61
N SER A 167 12.15 7.64 10.99
CA SER A 167 13.22 6.68 11.25
C SER A 167 13.84 6.06 9.99
N GLN A 168 13.20 6.18 8.83
CA GLN A 168 13.75 5.68 7.57
C GLN A 168 14.69 6.71 6.95
N GLU A 169 15.86 6.26 6.45
CA GLU A 169 16.71 7.12 5.61
C GLU A 169 15.92 7.54 4.36
N PRO A 170 16.09 8.78 3.88
CA PRO A 170 15.45 9.20 2.63
C PRO A 170 15.88 8.24 1.50
N PRO A 171 14.97 7.89 0.57
CA PRO A 171 15.32 7.04 -0.56
C PRO A 171 16.51 7.65 -1.30
N SER A 172 17.54 6.83 -1.50
CA SER A 172 18.80 7.18 -2.16
C SER A 172 18.61 7.54 -3.63
#